data_AF-A0A8J5ZLZ0-F1
#
_entry.id   AF-A0A8J5ZLZ0-F1
#
_cell.length_a   1.000
_cell.length_b   1.000
_cell.length_c   1.000
_cell.angle_alpha   90.00
_cell.angle_beta   90.00
_cell.angle_gamma   90.00
#
_symmetry.space_group_name_H-M   'P 1'
#
loop_
_entity.id
_entity.type
_entity.pdbx_description
1 polymer ?
#
loop_
_entity_poly.entity_id
_entity_poly.type
_entity_poly.pdbx_seq_one_letter_code
_entity_poly.pdbx_strand_id
1 'polypeptide(L)'
;MAESKSLRKPVFTKVDQLRPGTIGHTLTVKVVNTKMVLQKGRADGPQVRQMRIAECLVGDETGMIIFTARNEQVDLMKEGTTITLRNAKIDMFKGSMRLAVDKWGRVEVAEPANFNVKEDNNLSLIEYELEEEIWKLVCSTQKLRLSLQQIQQNLLVAPPSRWWWLIKEM
;
A
#
# COMPACT_ATOMS: atom_id res chain seq x y z
N MET A 1 19.81 -32.65 6.21
CA MET A 1 19.99 -31.77 5.03
C MET A 1 19.13 -30.53 5.26
N ALA A 2 19.75 -29.36 5.42
CA ALA A 2 19.01 -28.11 5.56
C ALA A 2 18.64 -27.64 4.15
N GLU A 3 17.35 -27.68 3.81
CA GLU A 3 16.87 -27.05 2.59
C GLU A 3 17.13 -25.55 2.69
N SER A 4 18.04 -25.03 1.86
CA SER A 4 18.24 -23.60 1.68
C SER A 4 16.98 -23.01 1.06
N LYS A 5 16.10 -22.50 1.92
CA LYS A 5 14.89 -21.77 1.52
C LYS A 5 15.30 -20.61 0.61
N SER A 6 15.16 -20.79 -0.70
CA SER A 6 15.47 -19.75 -1.69
C SER A 6 14.63 -18.52 -1.39
N LEU A 7 15.28 -17.42 -1.02
CA LEU A 7 14.61 -16.16 -0.76
C LEU A 7 13.92 -15.70 -2.05
N ARG A 8 12.61 -15.44 -1.95
CA ARG A 8 11.84 -14.91 -3.08
C ARG A 8 12.45 -13.58 -3.49
N LYS A 9 12.60 -13.38 -4.80
CA LYS A 9 13.11 -12.11 -5.34
C LYS A 9 12.20 -10.97 -4.88
N PRO A 10 12.77 -9.84 -4.42
CA PRO A 10 11.98 -8.68 -4.07
C PRO A 10 11.24 -8.19 -5.33
N VAL A 11 9.92 -8.01 -5.20
CA VAL A 11 9.10 -7.45 -6.28
C VAL A 11 9.06 -5.95 -6.07
N PHE A 12 9.45 -5.20 -7.10
CA PHE A 12 9.36 -3.76 -7.12
C PHE A 12 7.97 -3.35 -7.59
N THR A 13 7.25 -2.66 -6.72
CA THR A 13 5.92 -2.10 -7.03
C THR A 13 6.12 -0.67 -7.56
N LYS A 14 5.15 -0.16 -8.32
CA LYS A 14 5.11 1.23 -8.79
C LYS A 14 4.12 2.05 -7.97
N VAL A 15 4.27 3.37 -7.95
CA VAL A 15 3.39 4.27 -7.18
C VAL A 15 1.91 4.14 -7.60
N ASP A 16 1.62 3.95 -8.88
CA ASP A 16 0.24 3.79 -9.40
C ASP A 16 -0.49 2.51 -8.91
N GLN A 17 0.28 1.48 -8.56
CA GLN A 17 -0.27 0.20 -8.07
C GLN A 17 -0.55 0.21 -6.57
N LEU A 18 -0.28 1.32 -5.89
CA LEU A 18 -0.54 1.45 -4.46
C LEU A 18 -2.04 1.44 -4.20
N ARG A 19 -2.41 0.78 -3.10
CA ARG A 19 -3.79 0.70 -2.62
C ARG A 19 -3.83 1.10 -1.15
N PRO A 20 -4.87 1.81 -0.70
CA PRO A 20 -5.02 2.13 0.71
C PRO A 20 -5.09 0.85 1.55
N GLY A 21 -4.44 0.85 2.72
CA GLY A 21 -4.41 -0.30 3.64
C GLY A 21 -3.44 -1.44 3.27
N THR A 22 -2.72 -1.32 2.15
CA THR A 22 -1.70 -2.31 1.78
C THR A 22 -0.34 -2.04 2.45
N ILE A 23 0.41 -3.12 2.72
CA ILE A 23 1.69 -3.10 3.43
C ILE A 23 2.73 -3.95 2.68
N GLY A 24 4.01 -3.72 2.97
CA GLY A 24 5.10 -4.57 2.47
C GLY A 24 5.62 -4.20 1.08
N HIS A 25 5.40 -2.96 0.64
CA HIS A 25 5.84 -2.53 -0.68
C HIS A 25 7.32 -2.25 -0.72
N THR A 26 7.94 -2.58 -1.86
CA THR A 26 9.31 -2.16 -2.17
C THR A 26 9.25 -1.24 -3.38
N LEU A 27 9.68 0.01 -3.20
CA LEU A 27 9.56 1.10 -4.18
C LEU A 27 10.92 1.77 -4.37
N THR A 28 11.19 2.28 -5.56
CA THR A 28 12.36 3.12 -5.82
C THR A 28 11.85 4.46 -6.32
N VAL A 29 11.97 5.49 -5.48
CA VAL A 29 11.36 6.81 -5.67
C VAL A 29 12.39 7.92 -5.64
N LYS A 30 12.10 9.03 -6.33
CA LYS A 30 12.92 10.24 -6.29
C LYS A 30 12.27 11.28 -5.39
N VAL A 31 13.08 11.91 -4.55
CA VAL A 31 12.64 13.00 -3.70
C VAL A 31 12.58 14.29 -4.52
N VAL A 32 11.41 14.93 -4.56
CA VAL A 32 11.21 16.20 -5.25
C VAL A 32 11.37 17.36 -4.28
N ASN A 33 10.68 17.30 -3.13
CA ASN A 33 10.65 18.37 -2.15
C ASN A 33 10.61 17.78 -0.73
N THR A 34 11.31 18.38 0.24
CA THR A 34 11.31 17.96 1.64
C THR A 34 10.84 19.10 2.55
N LYS A 35 9.66 18.95 3.18
CA LYS A 35 9.12 19.90 4.15
C LYS A 35 9.23 19.36 5.57
N MET A 36 9.93 20.07 6.44
CA MET A 36 9.96 19.74 7.87
C MET A 36 8.69 20.27 8.55
N VAL A 37 7.91 19.38 9.17
CA VAL A 37 6.59 19.74 9.74
C VAL A 37 6.62 19.82 11.25
N LEU A 38 7.39 18.96 11.91
CA LEU A 38 7.49 18.94 13.37
C LEU A 38 8.94 18.75 13.82
N GLN A 39 9.43 19.75 14.55
CA GLN A 39 10.63 19.67 15.38
C GLN A 39 10.22 20.06 16.80
N LYS A 40 9.46 19.19 17.48
CA LYS A 40 9.03 19.48 18.86
C LYS A 40 10.15 19.14 19.84
N GLY A 41 11.01 20.11 20.13
CA GLY A 41 11.83 20.08 21.34
C GLY A 41 10.94 20.42 22.54
N ARG A 42 10.68 19.46 23.43
CA ARG A 42 10.16 19.79 24.77
C ARG A 42 11.35 20.22 25.63
N ALA A 43 11.25 21.40 26.24
CA ALA A 43 12.29 22.01 27.08
C ALA A 43 12.38 21.43 28.50
N ASP A 44 11.66 20.35 28.82
CA ASP A 44 11.62 19.77 30.16
C ASP A 44 11.71 18.23 30.10
N GLY A 45 12.87 17.68 30.47
CA GLY A 45 13.03 16.26 30.76
C GLY A 45 14.32 15.62 30.18
N PRO A 46 15.12 14.90 30.99
CA PRO A 46 16.28 14.17 30.49
C PRO A 46 15.81 12.97 29.66
N GLN A 47 16.20 12.93 28.38
CA GLN A 47 15.88 11.89 27.39
C GLN A 47 14.43 11.81 26.89
N VAL A 48 13.95 12.84 26.20
CA VAL A 48 12.84 12.67 25.24
C VAL A 48 13.43 12.76 23.84
N ARG A 49 13.50 11.61 23.16
CA ARG A 49 13.96 11.50 21.75
C ARG A 49 13.26 12.58 20.92
N GLN A 50 14.01 13.56 20.44
CA GLN A 50 13.49 14.61 19.55
C GLN A 50 12.91 13.94 18.31
N MET A 51 11.57 13.84 18.23
CA MET A 51 10.93 13.19 17.10
C MET A 51 10.85 14.20 15.96
N ARG A 52 11.77 14.09 15.00
CA ARG A 52 11.78 14.91 13.79
C ARG A 52 10.87 14.26 12.78
N ILE A 53 9.89 15.00 12.28
CA ILE A 53 8.98 14.51 11.24
C ILE A 53 9.05 15.46 10.06
N ALA A 54 9.32 14.90 8.88
CA ALA A 54 9.28 15.62 7.62
C ALA A 54 8.28 14.96 6.68
N GLU A 55 7.51 15.80 5.98
CA GLU A 55 6.69 15.42 4.85
C GLU A 55 7.52 15.64 3.59
N CYS A 56 7.87 14.56 2.91
CA CYS A 56 8.65 14.60 1.68
C CYS A 56 7.73 14.27 0.50
N LEU A 57 7.77 15.06 -0.54
CA LEU A 57 7.13 14.73 -1.81
C LEU A 57 8.07 13.80 -2.58
N VAL A 58 7.62 12.58 -2.82
CA VAL A 58 8.39 11.57 -3.56
C VAL A 58 7.61 11.10 -4.77
N GLY A 59 8.29 10.75 -5.85
CA GLY A 59 7.62 10.28 -7.05
C GLY A 59 8.47 9.41 -7.95
N ASP A 60 7.74 8.70 -8.81
CA ASP A 60 8.24 7.83 -9.87
C ASP A 60 7.80 8.37 -11.24
N GLU A 61 8.18 7.66 -12.29
CA GLU A 61 7.63 7.81 -13.63
C GLU A 61 6.09 7.66 -13.70
N THR A 62 5.46 7.03 -12.70
CA THR A 62 4.01 6.78 -12.69
C THR A 62 3.20 7.84 -11.95
N GLY A 63 3.81 8.55 -10.99
CA GLY A 63 3.12 9.53 -10.16
C GLY A 63 3.86 9.83 -8.86
N MET A 64 3.27 10.69 -8.04
CA MET A 64 3.85 11.16 -6.78
C MET A 64 2.96 10.86 -5.58
N ILE A 65 3.60 10.74 -4.43
CA ILE A 65 2.98 10.49 -3.13
C ILE A 65 3.76 11.23 -2.03
N ILE A 66 3.06 11.65 -0.98
CA ILE A 66 3.68 12.21 0.21
C ILE A 66 4.22 11.08 1.08
N PHE A 67 5.52 11.12 1.32
CA PHE A 67 6.24 10.26 2.25
C PHE A 67 6.42 10.94 3.60
N THR A 68 6.11 10.24 4.69
CA THR A 68 6.35 10.71 6.05
C THR A 68 7.66 10.13 6.59
N ALA A 69 8.72 10.94 6.57
CA ALA A 69 10.03 10.58 7.08
C ALA A 69 10.12 10.83 8.59
N ARG A 70 10.74 9.90 9.33
CA ARG A 70 10.93 10.00 10.79
C ARG A 70 12.40 10.01 11.19
N ASN A 71 12.75 10.87 12.14
CA ASN A 71 14.04 10.93 12.83
C ASN A 71 15.26 10.99 11.90
N GLU A 72 15.99 9.88 11.78
CA GLU A 72 17.22 9.72 10.98
C GLU A 72 16.90 9.60 9.49
N GLN A 73 15.68 9.19 9.13
CA GLN A 73 15.26 9.13 7.73
C GLN A 73 15.20 10.52 7.09
N VAL A 74 14.95 11.56 7.88
CA VAL A 74 14.90 12.95 7.39
C VAL A 74 16.24 13.37 6.79
N ASP A 75 17.35 12.94 7.39
CA ASP A 75 18.70 13.33 6.95
C ASP A 75 19.10 12.63 5.62
N LEU A 76 18.49 11.48 5.31
CA LEU A 76 18.67 10.74 4.06
C LEU A 76 17.85 11.33 2.90
N MET A 77 16.77 12.06 3.21
CA MET A 77 15.78 12.54 2.24
C MET A 77 16.18 13.92 1.70
N LYS A 78 17.25 13.95 0.92
CA LYS A 78 17.68 15.14 0.19
C LYS A 78 16.93 15.25 -1.14
N GLU A 79 16.56 16.48 -1.49
CA GLU A 79 15.93 16.79 -2.77
C GLU A 79 16.81 16.32 -3.94
N GLY A 80 16.17 15.78 -4.97
CA GLY A 80 16.84 15.24 -6.15
C GLY A 80 17.50 13.88 -5.97
N THR A 81 17.51 13.31 -4.77
CA THR A 81 18.11 11.99 -4.50
C THR A 81 17.10 10.87 -4.78
N THR A 82 17.60 9.77 -5.35
CA THR A 82 16.83 8.53 -5.52
C THR A 82 16.99 7.64 -4.31
N ILE A 83 15.86 7.17 -3.78
CA ILE A 83 15.80 6.31 -2.60
C ILE A 83 15.03 5.02 -2.92
N THR A 84 15.48 3.91 -2.37
CA THR A 84 14.75 2.64 -2.37
C THR A 84 14.18 2.41 -0.98
N LEU A 85 12.86 2.33 -0.92
CA LEU A 85 12.09 2.05 0.28
C LEU A 85 11.74 0.58 0.32
N ARG A 86 12.14 -0.13 1.38
CA ARG A 86 11.81 -1.54 1.60
C ARG A 86 10.81 -1.70 2.73
N ASN A 87 9.82 -2.55 2.51
CA ASN A 87 8.73 -2.82 3.47
C ASN A 87 8.00 -1.52 3.88
N ALA A 88 7.67 -0.70 2.89
CA ALA A 88 6.85 0.49 3.07
C ALA A 88 5.37 0.12 3.22
N LYS A 89 4.64 0.94 3.95
CA LYS A 89 3.20 0.82 4.16
C LYS A 89 2.50 2.09 3.68
N ILE A 90 1.25 1.92 3.27
CA ILE A 90 0.36 3.03 3.01
C ILE A 90 -0.41 3.36 4.28
N ASP A 91 -0.23 4.59 4.76
CA ASP A 91 -0.93 5.16 5.90
C ASP A 91 -2.02 6.11 5.38
N MET A 92 -3.23 5.96 5.90
CA MET A 92 -4.35 6.82 5.54
C MET A 92 -4.40 7.98 6.52
N PHE A 93 -4.20 9.21 6.02
CA PHE A 93 -4.26 10.41 6.84
C PHE A 93 -5.29 11.38 6.29
N LYS A 94 -6.37 11.58 7.04
CA LYS A 94 -7.47 12.51 6.69
C LYS A 94 -8.03 12.29 5.27
N GLY A 95 -8.20 11.04 4.86
CA GLY A 95 -8.70 10.68 3.53
C GLY A 95 -7.65 10.62 2.42
N SER A 96 -6.42 11.10 2.68
CA SER A 96 -5.32 11.03 1.71
C SER A 96 -4.36 9.87 2.01
N MET A 97 -3.85 9.25 0.94
CA MET A 97 -2.78 8.26 1.06
C MET A 97 -1.43 8.92 1.35
N ARG A 98 -0.72 8.37 2.34
CA ARG A 98 0.67 8.73 2.68
C ARG A 98 1.53 7.48 2.73
N LEU A 99 2.76 7.59 2.27
CA LEU A 99 3.74 6.52 2.36
C LEU A 99 4.51 6.63 3.69
N ALA A 100 4.63 5.53 4.42
CA ALA A 100 5.38 5.47 5.67
C ALA A 100 6.25 4.21 5.72
N VAL A 101 7.36 4.28 6.45
CA VAL A 101 8.23 3.13 6.72
C VAL A 101 7.98 2.61 8.13
N ASP A 102 7.82 1.29 8.26
CA ASP A 102 7.62 0.63 9.55
C ASP A 102 8.95 0.30 10.25
N LYS A 103 8.92 -0.19 11.48
CA LYS A 103 10.11 -0.53 12.30
C LYS A 103 11.05 -1.55 11.65
N TRP A 104 10.51 -2.41 10.78
CA TRP A 104 11.27 -3.42 10.02
C TRP A 104 11.67 -2.96 8.62
N GLY A 105 11.15 -1.81 8.18
CA GLY A 105 11.47 -1.25 6.88
C GLY A 105 12.79 -0.51 6.88
N ARG A 106 13.44 -0.48 5.72
CA ARG A 106 14.73 0.17 5.51
C ARG A 106 14.64 1.16 4.37
N VAL A 107 15.33 2.27 4.52
CA VAL A 107 15.52 3.28 3.48
C VAL A 107 16.96 3.16 3.01
N GLU A 108 17.13 2.82 1.75
CA GLU A 108 18.45 2.75 1.10
C GLU A 108 18.54 3.91 0.11
N VAL A 109 19.67 4.62 0.09
CA VAL A 109 19.95 5.58 -0.98
C VAL A 109 20.49 4.78 -2.15
N ALA A 110 19.80 4.85 -3.29
CA ALA A 110 20.20 4.14 -4.49
C ALA A 110 21.07 5.05 -5.38
N GLU A 111 21.73 4.45 -6.37
CA GLU A 111 22.37 5.22 -7.43
C GLU A 111 21.33 6.12 -8.13
N PRO A 112 21.71 7.33 -8.56
CA PRO A 112 20.81 8.28 -9.19
C PRO A 112 20.36 7.76 -10.55
N ALA A 113 19.31 6.92 -10.56
CA ALA A 113 18.61 6.57 -11.78
C ALA A 113 17.87 7.82 -12.27
N ASN A 114 18.16 8.22 -13.51
CA ASN A 114 17.63 9.44 -14.10
C ASN A 114 16.22 9.18 -14.67
N PHE A 115 15.24 8.99 -13.79
CA PHE A 115 13.83 8.92 -14.19
C PHE A 115 13.17 10.29 -14.07
N ASN A 116 12.36 10.62 -15.07
CA ASN A 116 11.55 11.84 -15.06
C ASN A 116 10.30 11.56 -14.22
N VAL A 117 10.18 12.26 -13.09
CA VAL A 117 9.03 12.12 -12.20
C VAL A 117 7.83 12.79 -12.84
N LYS A 118 6.70 12.09 -12.90
CA LYS A 118 5.45 12.70 -13.37
C LYS A 118 4.80 13.48 -12.24
N GLU A 119 4.94 14.79 -12.28
CA GLU A 119 4.33 15.70 -11.30
C GLU A 119 2.81 15.83 -11.47
N ASP A 120 2.27 15.46 -12.64
CA ASP A 120 0.85 15.61 -12.99
C ASP A 120 -0.07 14.65 -12.22
N ASN A 121 0.45 13.49 -11.77
CA ASN A 121 -0.35 12.44 -11.13
C ASN A 121 -0.01 12.31 -9.63
N ASN A 122 -0.65 13.13 -8.81
CA ASN A 122 -0.45 13.17 -7.36
C ASN A 122 -1.49 12.31 -6.61
N LEU A 123 -1.09 11.13 -6.12
CA LEU A 123 -1.99 10.23 -5.37
C LEU A 123 -2.37 10.77 -3.99
N SER A 124 -1.59 11.70 -3.43
CA SER A 124 -1.88 12.29 -2.12
C SER A 124 -2.91 13.41 -2.15
N LEU A 125 -3.21 13.98 -3.32
CA LEU A 125 -4.30 14.96 -3.48
C LEU A 125 -5.65 14.28 -3.68
N ILE A 126 -5.64 12.99 -4.02
CA ILE A 126 -6.85 12.20 -4.17
C ILE A 126 -7.40 11.91 -2.78
N GLU A 127 -8.53 12.52 -2.48
CA GLU A 127 -9.32 12.21 -1.30
C GLU A 127 -10.08 10.91 -1.56
N TYR A 128 -9.73 9.87 -0.82
CA TYR A 128 -10.50 8.63 -0.81
C TYR A 128 -11.63 8.79 0.20
N GLU A 129 -12.83 8.99 -0.30
CA GLU A 129 -14.03 8.80 0.50
C GLU A 129 -14.16 7.30 0.80
N LEU A 130 -14.10 6.95 2.08
CA LEU A 130 -14.35 5.59 2.54
C LEU A 130 -15.84 5.28 2.33
N GLU A 131 -16.21 4.84 1.12
CA GLU A 131 -17.46 4.13 0.89
C GLU A 131 -17.38 2.70 1.49
N GLU A 132 -17.05 2.61 2.77
CA GLU A 132 -16.95 1.36 3.54
C GLU A 132 -18.23 0.52 3.42
N GLU A 133 -19.38 1.18 3.30
CA GLU A 133 -20.69 0.56 3.17
C GLU A 133 -20.90 -0.07 1.78
N ILE A 134 -20.52 0.64 0.71
CA ILE A 134 -20.79 0.20 -0.67
C ILE A 134 -19.86 -0.94 -1.07
N TRP A 135 -18.59 -0.92 -0.66
CA TRP A 135 -17.67 -2.01 -1.00
C TRP A 135 -18.02 -3.33 -0.26
N LYS A 136 -18.47 -3.26 1.00
CA LYS A 136 -18.98 -4.44 1.73
C LYS A 136 -20.23 -5.01 1.06
N LEU A 137 -21.15 -4.15 0.62
CA LEU A 137 -22.35 -4.55 -0.11
C LEU A 137 -22.01 -5.18 -1.47
N VAL A 138 -21.14 -4.56 -2.27
CA VAL A 138 -20.72 -5.05 -3.59
C VAL A 138 -19.94 -6.37 -3.48
N CYS A 139 -19.04 -6.49 -2.49
CA CYS A 139 -18.25 -7.69 -2.30
C CYS A 139 -19.10 -8.86 -1.76
N SER A 140 -20.15 -8.59 -0.97
CA SER A 140 -21.10 -9.63 -0.55
C SER A 140 -22.01 -10.09 -1.70
N THR A 141 -22.50 -9.17 -2.53
CA THR A 141 -23.37 -9.49 -3.67
C THR A 141 -22.62 -10.23 -4.78
N GLN A 142 -21.35 -9.90 -5.07
CA GLN A 142 -20.55 -10.67 -6.04
C GLN A 142 -20.28 -12.11 -5.57
N LYS A 143 -20.02 -12.30 -4.28
CA LYS A 143 -19.78 -13.64 -3.70
C LYS A 143 -21.03 -14.51 -3.76
N LEU A 144 -22.20 -13.93 -3.47
CA LEU A 144 -23.49 -14.60 -3.62
C LEU A 144 -23.80 -14.94 -5.08
N ARG A 145 -23.50 -14.04 -6.02
CA ARG A 145 -23.71 -14.26 -7.47
C ARG A 145 -22.85 -15.40 -8.01
N LEU A 146 -21.58 -15.47 -7.61
CA LEU A 146 -20.68 -16.57 -7.98
C LEU A 146 -21.14 -17.92 -7.39
N SER A 147 -21.62 -17.93 -6.14
CA SER A 147 -22.19 -19.15 -5.55
C SER A 147 -23.48 -19.61 -6.24
N LEU A 148 -24.34 -18.69 -6.65
CA LEU A 148 -25.58 -19.02 -7.38
C LEU A 148 -25.30 -19.57 -8.78
N GLN A 149 -24.30 -19.02 -9.49
CA GLN A 149 -23.88 -19.58 -10.78
C GLN A 149 -23.31 -21.00 -10.64
N GLN A 150 -22.53 -21.27 -9.59
CA GLN A 150 -22.00 -22.60 -9.31
C GLN A 150 -23.11 -23.62 -8.98
N ILE A 151 -24.14 -23.19 -8.23
CA ILE A 151 -25.30 -24.02 -7.91
C ILE A 151 -26.14 -24.30 -9.16
N GLN A 152 -26.38 -23.30 -10.01
CA GLN A 152 -27.13 -23.49 -11.26
C GLN A 152 -26.41 -24.42 -12.25
N GLN A 153 -25.08 -24.32 -12.35
CA GLN A 153 -24.29 -25.28 -13.14
C GLN A 153 -24.41 -26.69 -12.58
N ASN A 154 -24.29 -26.88 -11.27
CA ASN A 154 -24.45 -28.21 -10.66
C ASN A 154 -25.85 -28.82 -10.84
N LEU A 155 -26.90 -28.00 -10.92
CA LEU A 155 -28.27 -28.48 -11.20
C LEU A 155 -28.44 -28.95 -12.65
N LEU A 156 -27.77 -28.30 -13.61
CA LEU A 156 -27.88 -28.60 -15.04
C LEU A 156 -27.07 -29.83 -15.47
N VAL A 157 -26.04 -30.23 -14.71
CA VAL A 157 -25.26 -31.46 -14.99
C VAL A 157 -25.70 -32.65 -14.13
N ALA A 158 -26.81 -32.52 -13.38
CA ALA A 158 -27.28 -33.59 -12.50
C ALA A 158 -27.89 -34.76 -13.31
N PRO A 159 -27.44 -36.01 -13.10
CA PRO A 159 -27.98 -37.16 -13.80
C PRO A 159 -29.47 -37.41 -13.44
N PRO A 160 -30.29 -37.93 -14.37
CA PRO A 160 -31.75 -38.08 -14.18
C PRO A 160 -32.17 -38.95 -12.98
N SER A 161 -31.26 -39.74 -12.43
CA SER A 161 -31.51 -40.64 -11.31
C SER A 161 -31.73 -39.94 -9.96
N ARG A 162 -31.43 -38.63 -9.85
CA ARG A 162 -31.54 -37.87 -8.59
C ARG A 162 -32.85 -37.09 -8.40
N TRP A 163 -33.70 -37.02 -9.43
CA TRP A 163 -35.00 -36.32 -9.38
C TRP A 163 -36.11 -37.14 -8.69
N TRP A 164 -35.95 -38.46 -8.58
CA TRP A 164 -36.94 -39.34 -7.94
C TRP A 164 -37.00 -39.24 -6.41
N TRP A 165 -35.97 -38.69 -5.76
CA TRP A 165 -35.97 -38.50 -4.31
C TRP A 165 -36.71 -37.23 -3.86
N LEU A 166 -36.76 -36.17 -4.67
CA LEU A 166 -37.37 -34.90 -4.26
C LEU A 166 -38.91 -34.86 -4.36
N ILE A 167 -39.54 -35.82 -5.04
CA ILE A 167 -41.01 -35.91 -5.16
C ILE A 167 -41.62 -36.79 -4.05
N LYS A 168 -40.81 -37.45 -3.22
CA LYS A 168 -41.30 -38.32 -2.14
C LYS A 168 -41.42 -37.65 -0.76
N GLU A 169 -41.08 -36.36 -0.66
CA GLU A 169 -41.09 -35.58 0.59
C GLU A 169 -41.94 -34.30 0.51
N MET A 170 -42.88 -34.25 -0.46
CA MET A 170 -44.09 -33.39 -0.41
C MET A 170 -45.32 -34.29 -0.30
#